data_AF-A0A954P333-F1
#
_entry.id   AF-A0A954P333-F1
#
_cell.length_a   1.000
_cell.length_b   1.000
_cell.length_c   1.000
_cell.angle_alpha   90.00
_cell.angle_beta   90.00
_cell.angle_gamma   90.00
#
_symmetry.space_group_name_H-M   'P 1'
#
loop_
_entity.id
_entity.type
_entity.pdbx_description
1 polymer ?
#
loop_
_entity_poly.entity_id
_entity_poly.type
_entity_poly.pdbx_seq_one_letter_code
_entity_poly.pdbx_strand_id
1 'polypeptide(L)'
;MDATHFTRRAGARSSAQVSPRGSSLTTPGSLHHPGGQQLHPELVRQPLQAAAPVETIPAASRPGTAPPAHEPRDSTPATRWRTLGAHPENHEGTTGVRFAVWAPNAREVSVISNGNGWTAGTDLLWGSDAGIWSGFVPGMCAGDAYKYAIRTHDGRLLYKADPYALQAELPPRTASIVPSQEGYAWQDADWLARRAAANLFQEPVSIYEVHPASWRRPDDGRTYFSWQELGEQLIEYACQLGYTHLQLMPVTEFPFDGSWGYQVTGYFAPTSRFGSPHDFMA
;
A
#
# COMPACT_ATOMS: atom_id res chain seq x y z
N MET A 1 39.15 -9.97 56.78
CA MET A 1 40.51 -10.52 56.57
C MET A 1 40.58 -10.92 55.12
N ASP A 2 41.55 -10.34 54.42
CA ASP A 2 41.78 -10.33 52.97
C ASP A 2 41.94 -11.71 52.32
N ALA A 3 41.59 -11.77 51.03
CA ALA A 3 42.26 -12.64 50.07
C ALA A 3 42.12 -12.11 48.62
N THR A 4 43.16 -11.38 48.20
CA THR A 4 43.96 -11.59 46.97
C THR A 4 43.33 -11.70 45.57
N HIS A 5 43.65 -10.68 44.75
CA HIS A 5 44.31 -10.76 43.43
C HIS A 5 44.19 -12.03 42.58
N PHE A 6 43.65 -11.88 41.36
CA PHE A 6 44.00 -12.72 40.23
C PHE A 6 44.50 -11.86 39.05
N THR A 7 45.74 -12.13 38.65
CA THR A 7 46.52 -11.47 37.60
C THR A 7 46.29 -12.12 36.23
N ARG A 8 46.46 -11.28 35.19
CA ARG A 8 46.47 -11.58 33.74
C ARG A 8 47.27 -12.84 33.37
N ARG A 9 46.76 -13.56 32.35
CA ARG A 9 47.60 -14.22 31.33
C ARG A 9 47.15 -13.84 29.93
N ALA A 10 48.07 -13.26 29.17
CA ALA A 10 48.02 -13.05 27.74
C ALA A 10 48.38 -14.37 27.02
N GLY A 11 47.66 -14.70 25.95
CA GLY A 11 47.92 -15.85 25.09
C GLY A 11 47.97 -15.43 23.61
N ALA A 12 49.19 -15.48 23.07
CA ALA A 12 49.64 -15.61 21.69
C ALA A 12 48.75 -15.12 20.52
N ARG A 13 49.29 -14.12 19.80
CA ARG A 13 48.99 -13.81 18.40
C ARG A 13 49.52 -14.92 17.49
N SER A 14 48.72 -15.35 16.51
CA SER A 14 49.19 -16.11 15.35
C SER A 14 49.18 -15.19 14.13
N SER A 15 50.37 -14.97 13.59
CA SER A 15 50.68 -14.24 12.36
C SER A 15 50.60 -15.20 11.17
N ALA A 16 49.65 -14.97 10.26
CA ALA A 16 49.67 -15.56 8.92
C ALA A 16 50.24 -14.53 7.94
N GLN A 17 51.36 -14.91 7.32
CA GLN A 17 52.13 -14.13 6.38
C GLN A 17 51.43 -14.01 5.02
N VAL A 18 51.46 -12.80 4.48
CA VAL A 18 51.23 -12.49 3.07
C VAL A 18 52.46 -12.91 2.27
N SER A 19 52.26 -13.53 1.10
CA SER A 19 53.30 -13.72 0.09
C SER A 19 52.79 -13.30 -1.29
N PRO A 20 53.55 -12.52 -2.08
CA PRO A 20 53.08 -11.88 -3.30
C PRO A 20 53.40 -12.72 -4.54
N ARG A 21 52.49 -12.74 -5.53
CA ARG A 21 52.86 -13.02 -6.93
C ARG A 21 52.22 -11.98 -7.84
N GLY A 22 53.08 -11.39 -8.68
CA GLY A 22 52.79 -10.23 -9.49
C GLY A 22 52.10 -10.52 -10.83
N SER A 23 51.50 -9.43 -11.30
CA SER A 23 51.56 -8.90 -12.66
C SER A 23 51.06 -9.75 -13.83
N SER A 24 49.91 -9.37 -14.39
CA SER A 24 49.88 -8.81 -15.75
C SER A 24 48.56 -8.07 -16.00
N LEU A 25 48.70 -6.81 -16.43
CA LEU A 25 47.65 -6.00 -17.03
C LEU A 25 47.53 -6.39 -18.50
N THR A 26 46.34 -6.79 -18.94
CA THR A 26 45.99 -6.90 -20.36
C THR A 26 44.65 -6.20 -20.62
N THR A 27 44.70 -5.26 -21.54
CA THR A 27 43.65 -4.39 -22.10
C THR A 27 42.54 -5.22 -22.79
N PRO A 28 41.28 -4.72 -22.90
CA PRO A 28 40.14 -5.56 -23.26
C PRO A 28 40.05 -5.84 -24.76
N GLY A 29 39.83 -7.11 -25.11
CA GLY A 29 39.52 -7.56 -26.47
C GLY A 29 38.01 -7.62 -26.71
N SER A 30 37.58 -7.10 -27.86
CA SER A 30 36.22 -7.11 -28.38
C SER A 30 35.51 -8.46 -28.26
N LEU A 31 34.32 -8.45 -27.68
CA LEU A 31 33.36 -9.56 -27.79
C LEU A 31 32.33 -9.23 -28.87
N HIS A 32 32.39 -10.02 -29.94
CA HIS A 32 31.42 -10.09 -31.03
C HIS A 32 30.01 -10.41 -30.51
N HIS A 33 29.03 -9.68 -31.02
CA HIS A 33 27.60 -9.89 -30.83
C HIS A 33 27.08 -10.83 -31.95
N PRO A 34 26.42 -11.97 -31.66
CA PRO A 34 25.66 -12.69 -32.66
C PRO A 34 24.15 -12.43 -32.49
N GLY A 35 23.49 -12.06 -33.60
CA GLY A 35 22.05 -12.29 -33.78
C GLY A 35 21.14 -11.10 -33.52
N GLY A 36 21.17 -10.11 -34.41
CA GLY A 36 20.07 -9.15 -34.54
C GLY A 36 18.84 -9.81 -35.16
N GLN A 37 17.73 -9.84 -34.43
CA GLN A 37 16.41 -10.13 -34.99
C GLN A 37 15.72 -8.79 -35.25
N GLN A 38 15.53 -8.46 -36.53
CA GLN A 38 14.87 -7.25 -36.99
C GLN A 38 13.39 -7.26 -36.60
N LEU A 39 12.94 -6.24 -35.87
CA LEU A 39 11.51 -5.97 -35.69
C LEU A 39 11.03 -5.10 -36.86
N HIS A 40 10.10 -5.64 -37.64
CA HIS A 40 9.39 -4.93 -38.71
C HIS A 40 8.52 -3.80 -38.14
N PRO A 41 8.54 -2.58 -38.72
CA PRO A 41 7.66 -1.49 -38.33
C PRO A 41 6.48 -1.37 -39.31
N GLU A 42 5.43 -2.18 -39.15
CA GLU A 42 4.16 -1.96 -39.87
C GLU A 42 2.97 -2.46 -39.04
N LEU A 43 2.40 -1.55 -38.24
CA LEU A 43 0.96 -1.53 -37.92
C LEU A 43 0.54 -0.05 -37.82
N VAL A 44 0.57 0.58 -38.99
CA VAL A 44 0.10 1.94 -39.22
C VAL A 44 -1.42 1.93 -39.36
N ARG A 45 -2.08 2.63 -38.42
CA ARG A 45 -3.33 3.39 -38.56
C ARG A 45 -4.52 2.67 -39.22
N GLN A 46 -5.46 2.20 -38.41
CA GLN A 46 -6.86 2.19 -38.81
C GLN A 46 -7.50 3.54 -38.48
N PRO A 47 -8.20 4.21 -39.42
CA PRO A 47 -8.90 5.45 -39.14
C PRO A 47 -10.12 5.18 -38.26
N LEU A 48 -10.24 5.94 -37.17
CA LEU A 48 -11.41 5.97 -36.30
C LEU A 48 -12.61 6.44 -37.14
N GLN A 49 -13.64 5.60 -37.29
CA GLN A 49 -14.92 6.04 -37.85
C GLN A 49 -15.52 7.13 -36.95
N ALA A 50 -15.97 8.22 -37.58
CA ALA A 50 -16.57 9.34 -36.88
C ALA A 50 -17.77 8.89 -36.05
N ALA A 51 -17.70 9.08 -34.73
CA ALA A 51 -18.85 8.91 -33.86
C ALA A 51 -19.91 9.96 -34.21
N ALA A 52 -21.16 9.53 -34.28
CA ALA A 52 -22.32 10.40 -34.51
C ALA A 52 -22.40 11.52 -33.46
N PRO A 53 -23.02 12.68 -33.77
CA PRO A 53 -23.12 13.79 -32.83
C PRO A 53 -23.80 13.33 -31.54
N VAL A 54 -23.14 13.53 -30.41
CA VAL A 54 -23.73 13.34 -29.09
C VAL A 54 -24.80 14.41 -28.93
N GLU A 55 -26.07 13.99 -28.91
CA GLU A 55 -27.16 14.86 -28.45
C GLU A 55 -26.84 15.30 -27.01
N THR A 56 -26.81 16.61 -26.80
CA THR A 56 -26.74 17.25 -25.48
C THR A 56 -27.94 16.82 -24.65
N ILE A 57 -27.74 15.85 -23.76
CA ILE A 57 -28.73 15.53 -22.72
C ILE A 57 -28.69 16.69 -21.70
N PRO A 58 -29.82 17.39 -21.45
CA PRO A 58 -29.87 18.42 -20.41
C PRO A 58 -29.51 17.80 -19.05
N ALA A 59 -28.97 18.59 -18.14
CA ALA A 59 -28.75 18.18 -16.75
C ALA A 59 -30.06 17.62 -16.17
N ALA A 60 -30.18 16.30 -16.15
CA ALA A 60 -31.36 15.65 -15.64
C ALA A 60 -31.32 15.73 -14.12
N SER A 61 -32.10 16.66 -13.57
CA SER A 61 -32.73 16.47 -12.26
C SER A 61 -33.43 15.12 -12.30
N ARG A 62 -32.84 14.08 -11.71
CA ARG A 62 -33.47 12.76 -11.63
C ARG A 62 -34.21 12.62 -10.30
N PRO A 63 -35.48 12.16 -10.33
CA PRO A 63 -36.34 12.07 -9.14
C PRO A 63 -36.00 10.81 -8.33
N GLY A 64 -36.00 10.95 -7.01
CA GLY A 64 -35.75 9.89 -6.04
C GLY A 64 -34.79 10.39 -4.97
N THR A 65 -35.23 10.40 -3.71
CA THR A 65 -34.41 10.77 -2.55
C THR A 65 -33.09 10.02 -2.60
N ALA A 66 -31.98 10.75 -2.74
CA ALA A 66 -30.66 10.22 -2.49
C ALA A 66 -30.68 9.53 -1.12
N PRO A 67 -30.09 8.33 -0.96
CA PRO A 67 -29.81 7.83 0.37
C PRO A 67 -29.06 8.94 1.11
N PRO A 68 -29.43 9.26 2.36
CA PRO A 68 -28.84 10.39 3.06
C PRO A 68 -27.32 10.23 2.96
N ALA A 69 -26.64 11.29 2.51
CA ALA A 69 -25.19 11.34 2.60
C ALA A 69 -24.87 11.07 4.07
N HIS A 70 -24.42 9.85 4.36
CA HIS A 70 -23.90 9.48 5.67
C HIS A 70 -22.50 10.09 5.77
N GLU A 71 -22.41 11.40 5.60
CA GLU A 71 -21.32 12.16 6.19
C GLU A 71 -21.75 12.33 7.65
N PRO A 72 -21.23 11.53 8.61
CA PRO A 72 -21.47 11.80 10.01
C PRO A 72 -21.15 13.27 10.25
N ARG A 73 -22.10 13.97 10.86
CA ARG A 73 -22.04 15.43 11.11
C ARG A 73 -20.77 15.87 11.86
N ASP A 74 -20.01 14.93 12.40
CA ASP A 74 -18.79 15.13 13.19
C ASP A 74 -17.50 14.64 12.47
N SER A 75 -17.47 14.60 11.13
CA SER A 75 -16.21 14.34 10.42
C SER A 75 -15.29 15.58 10.47
N THR A 76 -14.18 15.46 11.20
CA THR A 76 -13.10 16.46 11.17
C THR A 76 -12.11 16.08 10.06
N PRO A 77 -11.25 17.00 9.57
CA PRO A 77 -10.17 16.62 8.65
C PRO A 77 -9.35 15.42 9.13
N ALA A 78 -9.17 15.26 10.45
CA ALA A 78 -8.43 14.16 11.06
C ALA A 78 -9.15 12.80 11.02
N THR A 79 -10.48 12.77 10.84
CA THR A 79 -11.29 11.54 10.89
C THR A 79 -11.94 11.16 9.56
N ARG A 80 -11.63 11.87 8.47
CA ARG A 80 -12.22 11.63 7.13
C ARG A 80 -12.05 10.22 6.59
N TRP A 81 -11.02 9.50 7.01
CA TRP A 81 -10.82 8.10 6.62
C TRP A 81 -11.92 7.15 7.13
N ARG A 82 -12.72 7.57 8.12
CA ARG A 82 -13.88 6.82 8.61
C ARG A 82 -15.10 6.95 7.68
N THR A 83 -15.09 7.94 6.80
CA THR A 83 -16.23 8.28 5.94
C THR A 83 -15.88 8.08 4.47
N LEU A 84 -14.74 8.60 4.03
CA LEU A 84 -14.14 8.37 2.71
C LEU A 84 -13.52 6.98 2.61
N GLY A 85 -13.47 6.44 1.41
CA GLY A 85 -13.01 5.09 1.15
C GLY A 85 -14.15 4.10 0.99
N ALA A 86 -13.80 2.82 1.05
CA ALA A 86 -14.73 1.69 1.07
C ALA A 86 -14.97 1.18 2.49
N HIS A 87 -16.22 1.17 2.92
CA HIS A 87 -16.65 0.74 4.25
C HIS A 87 -17.72 -0.33 4.10
N PRO A 88 -17.41 -1.61 4.37
CA PRO A 88 -18.45 -2.62 4.40
C PRO A 88 -19.43 -2.31 5.53
N GLU A 89 -20.73 -2.39 5.24
CA GLU A 89 -21.79 -2.08 6.20
C GLU A 89 -23.09 -2.84 5.85
N ASN A 90 -24.02 -2.87 6.81
CA ASN A 90 -25.38 -3.33 6.57
C ASN A 90 -26.29 -2.10 6.49
N HIS A 91 -26.89 -1.89 5.32
CA HIS A 91 -27.81 -0.79 5.06
C HIS A 91 -29.22 -1.34 4.87
N GLU A 92 -30.14 -1.01 5.79
CA GLU A 92 -31.54 -1.44 5.76
C GLU A 92 -31.73 -2.97 5.57
N GLY A 93 -30.88 -3.78 6.21
CA GLY A 93 -30.93 -5.25 6.11
C GLY A 93 -30.15 -5.82 4.93
N THR A 94 -29.60 -4.98 4.06
CA THR A 94 -28.78 -5.41 2.91
C THR A 94 -27.29 -5.24 3.24
N THR A 95 -26.52 -6.33 3.13
CA THR A 95 -25.06 -6.27 3.26
C THR A 95 -24.43 -5.76 1.96
N GLY A 96 -23.43 -4.91 2.08
CA GLY A 96 -22.69 -4.38 0.94
C GLY A 96 -21.58 -3.44 1.40
N VAL A 97 -21.15 -2.56 0.49
CA VAL A 97 -20.06 -1.61 0.76
C VAL A 97 -20.52 -0.20 0.42
N ARG A 98 -20.36 0.71 1.39
CA ARG A 98 -20.49 2.13 1.17
C ARG A 98 -19.17 2.70 0.67
N PHE A 99 -19.25 3.45 -0.41
CA PHE A 99 -18.13 4.16 -1.01
C PHE A 99 -18.29 5.66 -0.83
N ALA A 100 -17.18 6.36 -0.63
CA ALA A 100 -17.13 7.80 -0.75
C ALA A 100 -15.76 8.30 -1.22
N VAL A 101 -15.75 9.16 -2.25
CA VAL A 101 -14.52 9.72 -2.82
C VAL A 101 -14.69 11.20 -3.14
N TRP A 102 -13.66 11.99 -2.84
CA TRP A 102 -13.63 13.39 -3.23
C TRP A 102 -13.14 13.54 -4.67
N ALA A 103 -14.02 14.00 -5.56
CA ALA A 103 -13.76 14.21 -6.98
C ALA A 103 -14.60 15.41 -7.49
N PRO A 104 -14.31 16.63 -7.03
CA PRO A 104 -15.21 17.78 -7.21
C PRO A 104 -15.46 18.19 -8.66
N ASN A 105 -14.51 17.90 -9.56
CA ASN A 105 -14.59 18.24 -10.98
C ASN A 105 -14.97 17.03 -11.85
N ALA A 106 -15.43 15.94 -11.25
CA ALA A 106 -15.96 14.81 -12.00
C ALA A 106 -17.34 15.15 -12.56
N ARG A 107 -17.64 14.65 -13.75
CA ARG A 107 -18.99 14.64 -14.31
C ARG A 107 -19.80 13.45 -13.79
N GLU A 108 -19.13 12.33 -13.57
CA GLU A 108 -19.74 11.07 -13.14
C GLU A 108 -18.67 10.23 -12.44
N VAL A 109 -19.05 9.55 -11.37
CA VAL A 109 -18.22 8.56 -10.69
C VAL A 109 -19.02 7.28 -10.52
N SER A 110 -18.41 6.15 -10.84
CA SER A 110 -18.95 4.81 -10.58
C SER A 110 -17.89 3.92 -9.95
N VAL A 111 -18.33 2.91 -9.21
CA VAL A 111 -17.48 1.83 -8.73
C VAL A 111 -17.39 0.78 -9.84
N ILE A 112 -16.18 0.31 -10.13
CA ILE A 112 -15.93 -0.84 -11.00
C ILE A 112 -15.23 -1.91 -10.19
N SER A 113 -15.65 -3.16 -10.35
CA SER A 113 -15.19 -4.29 -9.55
C SER A 113 -15.30 -5.61 -10.32
N ASN A 114 -14.80 -6.69 -9.72
CA ASN A 114 -15.02 -8.03 -10.27
C ASN A 114 -16.51 -8.36 -10.43
N GLY A 115 -17.36 -7.94 -9.48
CA GLY A 115 -18.78 -8.24 -9.46
C GLY A 115 -19.57 -7.62 -10.62
N ASN A 116 -19.13 -6.46 -11.13
CA ASN A 116 -19.76 -5.78 -12.26
C ASN A 116 -18.97 -5.90 -13.58
N GLY A 117 -18.01 -6.83 -13.63
CA GLY A 117 -17.18 -7.05 -14.83
C GLY A 117 -16.30 -5.86 -15.20
N TRP A 118 -15.94 -5.02 -14.24
CA TRP A 118 -15.18 -3.79 -14.42
C TRP A 118 -15.87 -2.77 -15.36
N THR A 119 -17.21 -2.72 -15.32
CA THR A 119 -18.03 -1.89 -16.24
C THR A 119 -18.34 -0.52 -15.64
N ALA A 120 -17.81 0.54 -16.25
CA ALA A 120 -18.09 1.92 -15.81
C ALA A 120 -19.56 2.31 -16.08
N GLY A 121 -20.15 3.05 -15.14
CA GLY A 121 -21.53 3.54 -15.24
C GLY A 121 -22.59 2.55 -14.73
N THR A 122 -22.20 1.36 -14.25
CA THR A 122 -23.12 0.39 -13.63
C THR A 122 -23.44 0.79 -12.20
N ASP A 123 -22.43 0.83 -11.32
CA ASP A 123 -22.61 1.19 -9.91
C ASP A 123 -22.29 2.68 -9.68
N LEU A 124 -23.23 3.55 -10.05
CA LEU A 124 -23.09 5.01 -9.98
C LEU A 124 -23.09 5.54 -8.53
N LEU A 125 -22.23 6.53 -8.27
CA LEU A 125 -22.20 7.29 -7.02
C LEU A 125 -22.93 8.63 -7.19
N TRP A 126 -23.48 9.13 -6.09
CA TRP A 126 -24.18 10.41 -6.01
C TRP A 126 -23.21 11.50 -5.59
N GLY A 127 -23.04 12.52 -6.44
CA GLY A 127 -22.24 13.70 -6.13
C GLY A 127 -22.97 14.68 -5.21
N SER A 128 -22.24 15.33 -4.32
CA SER A 128 -22.70 16.44 -3.47
C SER A 128 -22.07 17.77 -3.88
N ASP A 129 -22.63 18.88 -3.39
CA ASP A 129 -22.08 20.24 -3.61
C ASP A 129 -20.66 20.41 -3.05
N ALA A 130 -20.24 19.57 -2.10
CA ALA A 130 -18.88 19.53 -1.56
C ALA A 130 -17.88 18.77 -2.46
N GLY A 131 -18.36 18.20 -3.58
CA GLY A 131 -17.56 17.40 -4.50
C GLY A 131 -17.25 16.00 -4.02
N ILE A 132 -17.97 15.51 -3.01
CA ILE A 132 -17.89 14.12 -2.53
C ILE A 132 -18.91 13.31 -3.32
N TRP A 133 -18.46 12.17 -3.86
CA TRP A 133 -19.28 11.19 -4.54
C TRP A 133 -19.44 9.98 -3.64
N SER A 134 -20.68 9.63 -3.30
CA SER A 134 -20.96 8.52 -2.38
C SER A 134 -22.12 7.64 -2.82
N GLY A 135 -22.10 6.38 -2.38
CA GLY A 135 -23.15 5.41 -2.72
C GLY A 135 -22.90 4.08 -2.03
N PHE A 136 -23.89 3.19 -2.10
CA PHE A 136 -23.86 1.87 -1.52
C PHE A 136 -23.97 0.81 -2.64
N VAL A 137 -23.05 -0.14 -2.66
CA VAL A 137 -23.04 -1.25 -3.61
C VAL A 137 -23.45 -2.54 -2.88
N PRO A 138 -24.67 -3.07 -3.12
CA PRO A 138 -25.15 -4.26 -2.44
C PRO A 138 -24.40 -5.52 -2.88
N GLY A 139 -24.22 -6.45 -1.95
CA GLY A 139 -23.61 -7.77 -2.23
C GLY A 139 -22.09 -7.77 -2.40
N MET A 140 -21.44 -6.61 -2.37
CA MET A 140 -19.98 -6.50 -2.36
C MET A 140 -19.42 -6.82 -0.97
N CYS A 141 -18.28 -7.51 -0.92
CA CYS A 141 -17.73 -8.11 0.30
C CYS A 141 -16.27 -7.74 0.50
N ALA A 142 -15.77 -7.95 1.72
CA ALA A 142 -14.33 -7.88 2.00
C ALA A 142 -13.53 -8.79 1.06
N GLY A 143 -12.38 -8.30 0.59
CA GLY A 143 -11.54 -8.99 -0.39
C GLY A 143 -11.87 -8.67 -1.85
N ASP A 144 -13.02 -8.05 -2.15
CA ASP A 144 -13.34 -7.67 -3.52
C ASP A 144 -12.43 -6.54 -4.01
N ALA A 145 -11.92 -6.71 -5.23
CA ALA A 145 -11.11 -5.70 -5.91
C ALA A 145 -12.00 -4.66 -6.59
N TYR A 146 -11.64 -3.38 -6.43
CA TYR A 146 -12.38 -2.26 -7.02
C TYR A 146 -11.50 -1.07 -7.39
N LYS A 147 -12.08 -0.21 -8.25
CA LYS A 147 -11.57 1.12 -8.59
C LYS A 147 -12.74 2.10 -8.73
N TYR A 148 -12.43 3.38 -8.73
CA TYR A 148 -13.34 4.41 -9.22
C TYR A 148 -13.15 4.60 -10.72
N ALA A 149 -14.23 4.49 -11.49
CA ALA A 149 -14.33 4.99 -12.85
C ALA A 149 -14.87 6.41 -12.83
N ILE A 150 -14.02 7.37 -13.21
CA ILE A 150 -14.28 8.80 -13.14
C ILE A 150 -14.39 9.35 -14.56
N ARG A 151 -15.57 9.87 -14.91
CA ARG A 151 -15.77 10.64 -16.14
C ARG A 151 -15.47 12.10 -15.84
N THR A 152 -14.54 12.69 -16.58
CA THR A 152 -14.19 14.12 -16.46
C THR A 152 -15.16 15.00 -17.27
N HIS A 153 -15.15 16.31 -17.02
CA HIS A 153 -15.94 17.26 -17.82
C HIS A 153 -15.57 17.26 -19.31
N ASP A 154 -14.31 16.98 -19.67
CA ASP A 154 -13.84 16.86 -21.06
C ASP A 154 -14.16 15.49 -21.70
N GLY A 155 -14.90 14.62 -21.00
CA GLY A 155 -15.40 13.35 -21.52
C GLY A 155 -14.46 12.16 -21.38
N ARG A 156 -13.23 12.35 -20.91
CA ARG A 156 -12.30 11.22 -20.64
C ARG A 156 -12.84 10.33 -19.52
N LEU A 157 -12.54 9.04 -19.63
CA LEU A 157 -12.80 8.05 -18.59
C LEU A 157 -11.48 7.65 -17.94
N LEU A 158 -11.38 7.84 -16.63
CA LEU A 158 -10.21 7.52 -15.82
C LEU A 158 -10.53 6.39 -14.85
N TYR A 159 -9.57 5.49 -14.65
CA TYR A 159 -9.65 4.47 -13.61
C TYR A 159 -8.65 4.80 -12.50
N LYS A 160 -9.14 4.92 -11.27
CA LYS A 160 -8.35 5.32 -10.11
C LYS A 160 -8.51 4.33 -8.97
N ALA A 161 -7.38 3.97 -8.37
CA ALA A 161 -7.39 3.38 -7.03
C ALA A 161 -8.03 4.36 -6.04
N ASP A 162 -8.59 3.84 -4.96
CA ASP A 162 -9.16 4.66 -3.89
C ASP A 162 -8.04 5.39 -3.12
N PRO A 163 -8.07 6.74 -3.04
CA PRO A 163 -7.11 7.49 -2.22
C PRO A 163 -7.12 7.11 -0.73
N TYR A 164 -8.27 6.62 -0.25
CA TYR A 164 -8.52 6.15 1.11
C TYR A 164 -8.60 4.61 1.19
N ALA A 165 -8.02 3.89 0.23
CA ALA A 165 -7.92 2.44 0.30
C ALA A 165 -7.21 2.00 1.58
N LEU A 166 -7.84 1.10 2.34
CA LEU A 166 -7.22 0.45 3.51
C LEU A 166 -6.43 -0.81 3.13
N GLN A 167 -6.63 -1.32 1.92
CA GLN A 167 -5.92 -2.46 1.36
C GLN A 167 -5.81 -2.31 -0.16
N ALA A 168 -4.75 -2.87 -0.74
CA ALA A 168 -4.48 -2.82 -2.18
C ALA A 168 -4.10 -4.20 -2.73
N GLU A 169 -4.23 -4.37 -4.04
CA GLU A 169 -3.66 -5.53 -4.73
C GLU A 169 -2.14 -5.49 -4.77
N LEU A 170 -1.51 -6.67 -4.84
CA LEU A 170 -0.07 -6.80 -5.05
C LEU A 170 0.36 -6.16 -6.37
N PRO A 171 1.36 -5.24 -6.36
CA PRO A 171 1.93 -4.68 -7.58
C PRO A 171 2.41 -5.75 -8.56
N PRO A 172 2.27 -5.54 -9.89
CA PRO A 172 1.92 -4.27 -10.57
C PRO A 172 0.42 -4.02 -10.70
N ARG A 173 -0.44 -4.83 -10.06
CA ARG A 173 -1.87 -4.56 -10.01
C ARG A 173 -2.15 -3.32 -9.16
N THR A 174 -3.28 -2.67 -9.40
CA THR A 174 -3.55 -1.31 -8.90
C THR A 174 -4.97 -1.13 -8.40
N ALA A 175 -5.77 -2.19 -8.28
CA ALA A 175 -7.06 -2.05 -7.63
C ALA A 175 -6.89 -1.91 -6.12
N SER A 176 -7.83 -1.19 -5.52
CA SER A 176 -8.04 -1.21 -4.09
C SER A 176 -8.81 -2.48 -3.73
N ILE A 177 -8.63 -2.97 -2.51
CA ILE A 177 -9.34 -4.13 -1.98
C ILE A 177 -10.28 -3.64 -0.89
N VAL A 178 -11.52 -4.13 -0.89
CA VAL A 178 -12.46 -3.88 0.20
C VAL A 178 -11.89 -4.49 1.49
N PRO A 179 -11.69 -3.71 2.55
CA PRO A 179 -11.05 -4.21 3.77
C PRO A 179 -11.95 -5.21 4.51
N SER A 180 -11.34 -6.08 5.32
CA SER A 180 -12.08 -6.91 6.26
C SER A 180 -12.80 -6.06 7.30
N GLN A 181 -13.99 -6.50 7.72
CA GLN A 181 -14.68 -5.96 8.90
C GLN A 181 -14.19 -6.59 10.21
N GLU A 182 -13.39 -7.66 10.11
CA GLU A 182 -12.84 -8.33 11.27
C GLU A 182 -11.88 -7.38 11.98
N GLY A 183 -12.21 -7.04 13.22
CA GLY A 183 -11.33 -6.24 14.06
C GLY A 183 -10.09 -7.04 14.48
N TYR A 184 -9.01 -6.32 14.79
CA TYR A 184 -7.82 -6.92 15.39
C TYR A 184 -7.86 -6.80 16.92
N ALA A 185 -7.65 -7.92 17.62
CA ALA A 185 -7.63 -7.97 19.07
C ALA A 185 -6.24 -7.58 19.62
N TRP A 186 -6.02 -6.28 19.78
CA TRP A 186 -4.78 -5.73 20.32
C TRP A 186 -4.48 -6.20 21.75
N GLN A 187 -3.20 -6.48 22.03
CA GLN A 187 -2.71 -6.94 23.34
C GLN A 187 -1.66 -5.98 23.93
N ASP A 188 -1.57 -4.74 23.44
CA ASP A 188 -0.54 -3.76 23.74
C ASP A 188 -0.99 -2.64 24.71
N ALA A 189 -2.12 -2.84 25.41
CA ALA A 189 -2.71 -1.82 26.29
C ALA A 189 -1.72 -1.30 27.36
N ASP A 190 -0.93 -2.18 27.97
CA ASP A 190 0.08 -1.81 28.96
C ASP A 190 1.24 -1.00 28.35
N TRP A 191 1.60 -1.29 27.10
CA TRP A 191 2.61 -0.52 26.36
C TRP A 191 2.11 0.89 26.06
N LEU A 192 0.87 1.02 25.55
CA LEU A 192 0.25 2.31 25.25
C LEU A 192 0.07 3.17 26.50
N ALA A 193 -0.34 2.58 27.63
CA ALA A 193 -0.47 3.28 28.91
C ALA A 193 0.88 3.82 29.40
N ARG A 194 1.94 3.01 29.34
CA ARG A 194 3.31 3.46 29.69
C ARG A 194 3.79 4.56 28.75
N ARG A 195 3.59 4.42 27.44
CA ARG A 195 3.98 5.42 26.44
C ARG A 195 3.31 6.77 26.69
N ALA A 196 2.03 6.78 27.06
CA ALA A 196 1.28 8.01 27.34
C ALA A 196 1.78 8.75 28.59
N ALA A 197 2.32 8.01 29.57
CA ALA A 197 2.86 8.59 30.80
C ALA A 197 4.35 8.98 30.71
N ALA A 198 5.10 8.41 29.76
CA ALA A 198 6.54 8.60 29.62
C ALA A 198 6.90 9.94 28.95
N ASN A 199 8.04 10.51 29.33
CA ASN A 199 8.67 11.60 28.61
C ASN A 199 9.77 11.04 27.69
N LEU A 200 9.48 10.90 26.39
CA LEU A 200 10.38 10.28 25.42
C LEU A 200 11.77 10.95 25.34
N PHE A 201 11.89 12.24 25.68
CA PHE A 201 13.18 12.96 25.68
C PHE A 201 14.09 12.58 26.86
N GLN A 202 13.57 11.85 27.85
CA GLN A 202 14.29 11.41 29.04
C GLN A 202 14.52 9.90 29.05
N GLU A 203 14.09 9.19 28.01
CA GLU A 203 14.23 7.74 27.87
C GLU A 203 15.36 7.39 26.88
N PRO A 204 15.99 6.20 27.01
CA PRO A 204 16.98 5.74 26.04
C PRO A 204 16.33 5.48 24.67
N VAL A 205 16.80 6.18 23.65
CA VAL A 205 16.38 5.99 22.26
C VAL A 205 17.53 5.44 21.44
N SER A 206 17.42 4.17 21.05
CA SER A 206 18.30 3.49 20.11
C SER A 206 17.44 2.87 19.02
N ILE A 207 17.59 3.37 17.79
CA ILE A 207 16.71 3.06 16.65
C ILE A 207 17.45 2.13 15.69
N TYR A 208 16.82 1.01 15.35
CA TYR A 208 17.23 0.17 14.24
C TYR A 208 16.37 0.49 13.02
N GLU A 209 16.96 1.15 12.02
CA GLU A 209 16.29 1.48 10.76
C GLU A 209 16.24 0.27 9.83
N VAL A 210 15.06 -0.02 9.27
CA VAL A 210 14.81 -1.25 8.51
C VAL A 210 14.02 -0.97 7.25
N HIS A 211 14.51 -1.48 6.12
CA HIS A 211 13.71 -1.69 4.92
C HIS A 211 13.15 -3.13 4.94
N PRO A 212 11.84 -3.35 5.18
CA PRO A 212 11.31 -4.69 5.38
C PRO A 212 11.58 -5.65 4.22
N ALA A 213 11.50 -5.15 2.98
CA ALA A 213 11.72 -5.96 1.77
C ALA A 213 13.17 -6.38 1.54
N SER A 214 14.16 -5.79 2.21
CA SER A 214 15.57 -6.13 2.01
C SER A 214 16.33 -6.41 3.30
N TRP A 215 15.66 -6.47 4.44
CA TRP A 215 16.29 -6.85 5.71
C TRP A 215 16.86 -8.28 5.63
N ARG A 216 16.04 -9.22 5.14
CA ARG A 216 16.42 -10.60 4.86
C ARG A 216 15.52 -11.14 3.75
N ARG A 217 15.98 -12.18 3.04
CA ARG A 217 15.16 -12.93 2.07
C ARG A 217 14.72 -14.29 2.63
N PRO A 218 13.51 -14.75 2.30
CA PRO A 218 13.09 -16.13 2.53
C PRO A 218 14.00 -17.13 1.79
N ASP A 219 14.26 -18.27 2.41
CA ASP A 219 15.07 -19.34 1.81
C ASP A 219 14.25 -20.23 0.85
N ASP A 220 12.92 -20.05 0.80
CA ASP A 220 11.97 -20.81 -0.01
C ASP A 220 11.76 -20.25 -1.43
N GLY A 221 12.52 -19.23 -1.81
CA GLY A 221 12.47 -18.60 -3.14
C GLY A 221 11.44 -17.47 -3.28
N ARG A 222 10.67 -17.15 -2.23
CA ARG A 222 9.83 -15.94 -2.23
C ARG A 222 10.69 -14.67 -2.22
N THR A 223 10.13 -13.60 -2.79
CA THR A 223 10.79 -12.28 -2.78
C THR A 223 10.75 -11.62 -1.40
N TYR A 224 9.66 -11.82 -0.66
CA TYR A 224 9.34 -11.10 0.57
C TYR A 224 8.92 -12.06 1.68
N PHE A 225 9.31 -11.73 2.91
CA PHE A 225 8.67 -12.28 4.11
C PHE A 225 7.25 -11.72 4.27
N SER A 226 6.38 -12.44 4.98
CA SER A 226 5.14 -11.86 5.46
C SER A 226 5.38 -10.93 6.66
N TRP A 227 4.39 -10.10 7.01
CA TRP A 227 4.44 -9.30 8.22
C TRP A 227 4.56 -10.15 9.47
N GLN A 228 3.90 -11.30 9.51
CA GLN A 228 4.04 -12.24 10.63
C GLN A 228 5.47 -12.78 10.77
N GLU A 229 6.09 -13.21 9.65
CA GLU A 229 7.46 -13.72 9.67
C GLU A 229 8.47 -12.63 10.06
N LEU A 230 8.23 -11.38 9.60
CA LEU A 230 8.99 -10.22 10.03
C LEU A 230 8.77 -9.93 11.51
N GLY A 231 7.52 -9.91 11.99
CA GLY A 231 7.17 -9.67 13.38
C GLY A 231 7.88 -10.65 14.32
N GLU A 232 7.92 -11.93 13.99
CA GLU A 232 8.66 -12.92 14.79
C GLU A 232 10.17 -12.68 14.74
N GLN A 233 10.76 -12.67 13.54
CA GLN A 233 12.21 -12.71 13.39
C GLN A 233 12.89 -11.35 13.63
N LEU A 234 12.31 -10.26 13.11
CA LEU A 234 12.89 -8.93 13.21
C LEU A 234 12.83 -8.40 14.64
N ILE A 235 11.70 -8.61 15.32
CA ILE A 235 11.52 -8.15 16.70
C ILE A 235 12.47 -8.92 17.62
N GLU A 236 12.55 -10.25 17.48
CA GLU A 236 13.50 -11.05 18.27
C GLU A 236 14.95 -10.57 18.04
N TYR A 237 15.35 -10.37 16.79
CA TYR A 237 16.68 -9.89 16.44
C TYR A 237 16.99 -8.51 17.04
N ALA A 238 16.07 -7.55 16.93
CA ALA A 238 16.25 -6.21 17.47
C ALA A 238 16.34 -6.22 19.01
N CYS A 239 15.53 -7.05 19.67
CA CYS A 239 15.56 -7.25 21.12
C CYS A 239 16.88 -7.86 21.59
N GLN A 240 17.42 -8.87 20.90
CA GLN A 240 18.71 -9.49 21.23
C GLN A 240 19.87 -8.49 21.16
N LEU A 241 19.79 -7.51 20.26
CA LEU A 241 20.79 -6.44 20.12
C LEU A 241 20.57 -5.25 21.05
N GLY A 242 19.45 -5.20 21.78
CA GLY A 242 19.16 -4.16 22.75
C GLY A 242 18.68 -2.83 22.15
N TYR A 243 18.12 -2.84 20.94
CA TYR A 243 17.46 -1.65 20.40
C TYR A 243 16.15 -1.36 21.14
N THR A 244 15.78 -0.08 21.25
CA THR A 244 14.52 0.33 21.89
C THR A 244 13.40 0.61 20.90
N HIS A 245 13.74 0.87 19.62
CA HIS A 245 12.79 1.22 18.57
C HIS A 245 13.19 0.63 17.22
N LEU A 246 12.16 0.33 16.41
CA LEU A 246 12.30 0.08 14.97
C LEU A 246 11.83 1.32 14.20
N GLN A 247 12.61 1.75 13.22
CA GLN A 247 12.17 2.75 12.23
C GLN A 247 12.04 2.05 10.89
N LEU A 248 10.81 1.85 10.44
CA LEU A 248 10.56 1.25 9.13
C LEU A 248 10.67 2.33 8.04
N MET A 249 11.37 2.00 6.95
CA MET A 249 11.18 2.71 5.68
C MET A 249 9.70 2.65 5.26
N PRO A 250 9.20 3.56 4.39
CA PRO A 250 7.77 3.70 4.13
C PRO A 250 7.08 2.36 3.82
N VAL A 251 6.08 2.04 4.65
CA VAL A 251 5.29 0.81 4.56
C VAL A 251 3.93 1.00 3.89
N THR A 252 3.62 2.22 3.44
CA THR A 252 2.41 2.51 2.65
C THR A 252 2.49 1.85 1.28
N GLU A 253 1.39 1.77 0.53
CA GLU A 253 1.43 1.13 -0.79
C GLU A 253 2.14 1.99 -1.85
N PHE A 254 3.04 1.37 -2.61
CA PHE A 254 3.85 1.99 -3.67
C PHE A 254 4.04 1.02 -4.85
N PRO A 255 4.13 1.53 -6.10
CA PRO A 255 4.14 0.68 -7.28
C PRO A 255 5.52 0.10 -7.62
N PHE A 256 6.62 0.67 -7.09
CA PHE A 256 7.97 0.37 -7.56
C PHE A 256 8.96 0.13 -6.41
N ASP A 257 9.56 -1.06 -6.37
CA ASP A 257 10.48 -1.47 -5.30
C ASP A 257 11.74 -0.60 -5.22
N GLY A 258 12.23 -0.11 -6.36
CA GLY A 258 13.39 0.76 -6.42
C GLY A 258 13.17 2.16 -5.84
N SER A 259 11.93 2.53 -5.47
CA SER A 259 11.67 3.76 -4.74
C SER A 259 11.88 3.63 -3.23
N TRP A 260 12.12 2.41 -2.72
CA TRP A 260 12.20 2.09 -1.29
C TRP A 260 10.98 2.59 -0.49
N GLY A 261 9.82 2.60 -1.14
CA GLY A 261 8.57 3.10 -0.58
C GLY A 261 8.34 4.62 -0.63
N TYR A 262 9.29 5.44 -1.07
CA TYR A 262 9.11 6.90 -1.07
C TYR A 262 8.19 7.43 -2.18
N GLN A 263 7.90 6.65 -3.23
CA GLN A 263 6.94 7.02 -4.28
C GLN A 263 5.56 6.42 -3.98
N VAL A 264 4.94 6.91 -2.92
CA VAL A 264 3.67 6.40 -2.39
C VAL A 264 2.51 6.66 -3.35
N THR A 265 1.61 5.68 -3.47
CA THR A 265 0.33 5.83 -4.18
C THR A 265 -0.88 5.46 -3.33
N GLY A 266 -0.71 4.63 -2.29
CA GLY A 266 -1.79 4.25 -1.37
C GLY A 266 -1.42 4.63 0.07
N TYR A 267 -1.77 5.85 0.48
CA TYR A 267 -1.36 6.43 1.77
C TYR A 267 -2.01 5.78 2.99
N PHE A 268 -3.16 5.13 2.82
CA PHE A 268 -3.96 4.54 3.91
C PHE A 268 -3.85 3.01 4.00
N ALA A 269 -3.12 2.38 3.09
CA ALA A 269 -2.92 0.94 3.05
C ALA A 269 -1.47 0.60 3.35
N PRO A 270 -1.17 -0.32 4.30
CA PRO A 270 0.14 -0.96 4.31
C PRO A 270 0.34 -1.72 3.00
N THR A 271 1.58 -1.77 2.49
CA THR A 271 1.88 -2.42 1.23
C THR A 271 1.55 -3.91 1.31
N SER A 272 0.86 -4.38 0.28
CA SER A 272 0.40 -5.77 0.12
C SER A 272 1.54 -6.78 -0.10
N ARG A 273 2.78 -6.32 -0.31
CA ARG A 273 3.97 -7.17 -0.50
C ARG A 273 4.21 -8.17 0.63
N PHE A 274 3.82 -7.80 1.85
CA PHE A 274 4.08 -8.59 3.05
C PHE A 274 2.81 -9.19 3.66
N GLY A 275 1.65 -9.05 3.01
CA GLY A 275 0.38 -9.61 3.49
C GLY A 275 -0.69 -8.55 3.69
N SER A 276 -1.66 -8.88 4.53
CA SER A 276 -2.84 -8.06 4.79
C SER A 276 -2.57 -6.95 5.81
N PRO A 277 -3.45 -5.94 5.91
CA PRO A 277 -3.40 -4.97 7.00
C PRO A 277 -3.52 -5.62 8.38
N HIS A 278 -4.25 -6.72 8.50
CA HIS A 278 -4.36 -7.47 9.76
C HIS A 278 -3.01 -8.10 10.14
N ASP A 279 -2.26 -8.62 9.16
CA ASP A 279 -0.91 -9.15 9.42
C ASP A 279 0.07 -8.04 9.85
N PHE A 280 -0.13 -6.80 9.40
CA PHE A 280 0.68 -5.65 9.85
C PHE A 280 0.31 -5.17 11.27
N MET A 281 -0.90 -5.46 11.75
CA MET A 281 -1.31 -5.17 13.13
C MET A 281 -0.74 -6.18 14.13
N ALA A 282 -0.45 -7.40 13.66
CA ALA A 282 0.11 -8.49 14.45
C ALA A 282 1.58 -8.25 14.84
#